data_AF-A0A5C4IMW7-F1
#
_entry.id   AF-A0A5C4IMW7-F1
#
_cell.length_a   1.000
_cell.length_b   1.000
_cell.length_c   1.000
_cell.angle_alpha   90.00
_cell.angle_beta   90.00
_cell.angle_gamma   90.00
#
_symmetry.space_group_name_H-M   'P 1'
#
loop_
_entity.id
_entity.type
_entity.pdbx_description
1 polymer ?
#
loop_
_entity_poly.entity_id
_entity_poly.type
_entity_poly.pdbx_seq_one_letter_code
_entity_poly.pdbx_strand_id
1 'polypeptide(L)'
;MGERLNGGKWLGLGFVLLFLTVISTFVAFASGFDWDPDEHPVSYWQAEISERQWTMAFSLIIPAASAATAVASMFAFPRRPIRIVGASLVTVLALAAFFASWFLGVDAIDSAKYWAEYSGVPGRLSD
;
A
#
# COMPACT_ATOMS: atom_id res chain seq x y z
N MET A 1 3.24 -37.13 -5.38
CA MET A 1 3.03 -36.87 -3.93
C MET A 1 3.00 -35.37 -3.74
N GLY A 2 1.81 -34.78 -3.64
CA GLY A 2 1.69 -33.33 -3.44
C GLY A 2 2.21 -32.96 -2.05
N GLU A 3 3.18 -32.05 -1.97
CA GLU A 3 3.60 -31.48 -0.69
C GLU A 3 2.34 -30.95 0.00
N ARG A 4 1.96 -31.57 1.12
CA ARG A 4 0.82 -31.11 1.94
C ARG A 4 1.10 -29.65 2.28
N LEU A 5 0.20 -28.75 1.90
CA LEU A 5 0.25 -27.31 2.16
C LEU A 5 0.56 -27.07 3.65
N ASN A 6 1.84 -26.84 3.96
CA ASN A 6 2.28 -26.69 5.34
C ASN A 6 1.86 -25.30 5.81
N GLY A 7 0.82 -25.23 6.64
CA GLY A 7 0.32 -23.95 7.16
C GLY A 7 1.38 -23.11 7.88
N GLY A 8 2.45 -23.73 8.41
CA GLY A 8 3.59 -23.01 8.97
C GLY A 8 4.36 -22.20 7.91
N LYS A 9 4.58 -22.75 6.71
CA LYS A 9 5.23 -22.03 5.60
C LYS A 9 4.39 -20.82 5.16
N TRP A 10 3.07 -20.98 5.08
CA TRP A 10 2.14 -19.89 4.74
C TRP A 10 2.13 -18.78 5.80
N LEU A 11 2.15 -19.13 7.08
CA LEU A 11 2.23 -18.13 8.16
C LEU A 11 3.57 -17.39 8.14
N GLY A 12 4.68 -18.12 7.92
CA GLY A 12 6.00 -17.52 7.78
C GLY A 12 6.07 -16.53 6.63
N LEU A 13 5.51 -16.89 5.47
CA LEU A 13 5.39 -15.98 4.33
C LEU A 13 4.53 -14.75 4.68
N GLY A 14 3.42 -14.94 5.38
CA GLY A 14 2.57 -13.84 5.87
C GLY A 14 3.34 -12.88 6.77
N PHE A 15 4.19 -13.37 7.67
CA PHE A 15 5.04 -12.50 8.50
C PHE A 15 6.08 -11.73 7.69
N VAL A 16 6.73 -12.36 6.71
CA VAL A 16 7.67 -11.67 5.82
C VAL A 16 6.96 -10.57 5.04
N LEU A 17 5.79 -10.88 4.47
CA LEU A 17 4.98 -9.91 3.76
C LEU A 17 4.51 -8.78 4.69
N LEU A 18 4.12 -9.08 5.93
CA LEU A 18 3.79 -8.08 6.96
C LEU A 18 4.96 -7.14 7.27
N PHE A 19 6.20 -7.64 7.28
CA PHE A 19 7.35 -6.74 7.42
C PHE A 19 7.50 -5.82 6.20
N LEU A 20 7.30 -6.38 5.00
CA LEU A 20 7.31 -5.60 3.76
C LEU A 20 6.17 -4.57 3.69
N THR A 21 5.04 -4.78 4.38
CA THR A 21 3.96 -3.77 4.42
C THR A 21 4.43 -2.48 5.08
N VAL A 22 5.31 -2.54 6.07
CA VAL A 22 5.85 -1.33 6.72
C VAL A 22 6.61 -0.48 5.70
N ILE A 23 7.44 -1.13 4.88
CA ILE A 23 8.19 -0.46 3.82
C ILE A 23 7.23 0.08 2.76
N SER A 24 6.22 -0.70 2.37
CA SER A 24 5.28 -0.28 1.33
C SER A 24 4.40 0.90 1.77
N THR A 25 3.97 0.92 3.03
CA THR A 25 3.24 2.06 3.61
C THR A 25 4.14 3.29 3.71
N PHE A 26 5.43 3.13 4.03
CA PHE A 26 6.37 4.25 4.02
C PHE A 26 6.57 4.86 2.62
N VAL A 27 6.62 4.03 1.57
CA VAL A 27 6.68 4.52 0.19
C VAL A 27 5.40 5.28 -0.20
N ALA A 28 4.22 4.78 0.17
CA ALA A 28 2.96 5.49 -0.06
C ALA A 28 2.94 6.85 0.67
N PHE A 29 3.41 6.88 1.91
CA PHE A 29 3.56 8.12 2.68
C PHE A 29 4.51 9.11 1.99
N ALA A 30 5.69 8.65 1.56
CA ALA A 30 6.66 9.49 0.88
C ALA A 30 6.13 10.06 -0.44
N SER A 31 5.32 9.31 -1.18
CA SER A 31 4.73 9.79 -2.44
C SER A 31 3.69 10.91 -2.25
N GLY A 32 3.20 11.12 -1.03
CA GLY A 32 2.31 12.23 -0.71
C GLY A 32 3.03 13.55 -0.38
N PHE A 33 4.36 13.54 -0.28
CA PHE A 33 5.12 14.77 -0.02
C PHE A 33 5.37 15.55 -1.31
N ASP A 34 4.70 16.68 -1.44
CA ASP A 34 4.93 17.66 -2.51
C ASP A 34 5.98 18.68 -2.05
N TRP A 35 7.24 18.47 -2.44
CA TRP A 35 8.31 19.42 -2.14
C TRP A 35 8.26 20.56 -3.16
N ASP A 36 7.99 21.78 -2.70
CA ASP A 36 7.97 23.02 -3.49
C ASP A 36 7.06 22.97 -4.75
N PRO A 37 5.74 22.82 -4.55
CA PRO A 37 4.85 22.39 -5.63
C PRO A 37 4.66 23.39 -6.78
N ASP A 38 4.94 24.67 -6.53
CA ASP A 38 4.82 25.79 -7.46
C ASP A 38 6.01 25.96 -8.40
N GLU A 39 7.15 25.30 -8.13
CA GLU A 39 8.30 25.28 -9.05
C GLU A 39 8.10 24.34 -10.25
N HIS A 40 7.05 23.50 -10.22
CA HIS A 40 6.82 22.47 -11.23
C HIS A 40 5.74 22.84 -12.26
N PRO A 41 5.97 22.59 -13.56
CA PRO A 41 4.98 22.86 -14.59
C PRO A 41 3.78 21.89 -14.49
N VAL A 42 2.61 22.31 -14.99
CA VAL A 42 1.38 21.47 -15.05
C VAL A 42 1.63 20.08 -15.63
N SER A 43 2.47 19.98 -16.67
CA SER A 43 2.81 18.71 -17.32
C SER A 43 3.52 17.72 -16.39
N TYR A 44 4.26 18.22 -15.39
CA TYR A 44 4.87 17.40 -14.36
C TYR A 44 3.79 16.77 -13.48
N TRP A 45 2.89 17.59 -12.94
CA TRP A 45 1.78 17.12 -12.10
C TRP A 45 0.84 16.14 -12.81
N GLN A 46 0.60 16.34 -14.11
CA GLN A 46 -0.19 15.39 -14.90
C GLN A 46 0.47 14.01 -15.04
N ALA A 47 1.80 13.97 -15.22
CA ALA A 47 2.54 12.71 -15.27
C ALA A 47 2.56 12.03 -13.88
N GLU A 48 2.75 12.84 -12.84
CA GLU A 48 2.85 12.42 -11.44
C GLU A 48 1.57 11.72 -10.94
N ILE A 49 0.38 12.12 -11.42
CA ILE A 49 -0.89 11.43 -11.11
C ILE A 49 -0.79 9.93 -11.41
N SER A 50 -0.27 9.58 -12.59
CA SER A 50 -0.16 8.18 -13.01
C SER A 50 0.89 7.42 -12.18
N GLU A 51 1.98 8.07 -11.80
CA GLU A 51 3.03 7.50 -10.96
C GLU A 51 2.52 7.22 -9.54
N ARG A 52 1.75 8.16 -8.96
CA ARG A 52 1.12 7.99 -7.65
C ARG A 52 0.05 6.92 -7.64
N GLN A 53 -0.70 6.77 -8.73
CA GLN A 53 -1.64 5.64 -8.91
C GLN A 53 -0.92 4.29 -8.90
N TRP A 54 0.20 4.17 -9.60
CA TRP A 54 1.02 2.96 -9.57
C TRP A 54 1.61 2.70 -8.18
N THR A 55 2.13 3.75 -7.54
CA THR A 55 2.69 3.66 -6.18
C THR A 55 1.65 3.18 -5.18
N MET A 56 0.44 3.75 -5.24
CA MET A 56 -0.71 3.29 -4.47
C MET A 56 -1.00 1.81 -4.75
N ALA A 57 -1.12 1.40 -6.01
CA ALA A 57 -1.39 0.00 -6.37
C ALA A 57 -0.35 -0.96 -5.79
N PHE A 58 0.95 -0.67 -5.95
CA PHE A 58 2.02 -1.51 -5.39
C PHE A 58 2.01 -1.53 -3.86
N SER A 59 1.72 -0.39 -3.23
CA SER A 59 1.67 -0.28 -1.77
C SER A 59 0.53 -1.08 -1.15
N LEU A 60 -0.53 -1.36 -1.91
CA LEU A 60 -1.71 -2.13 -1.50
C LEU A 60 -1.58 -3.63 -1.75
N ILE A 61 -0.87 -4.03 -2.82
CA ILE A 61 -0.72 -5.45 -3.18
C ILE A 61 0.00 -6.23 -2.08
N ILE A 62 1.03 -5.65 -1.48
CA ILE A 62 1.84 -6.31 -0.44
C ILE A 62 1.01 -6.63 0.81
N PRO A 63 0.28 -5.67 1.43
CA PRO A 63 -0.58 -5.97 2.57
C PRO A 63 -1.76 -6.87 2.22
N ALA A 64 -2.32 -6.76 1.01
CA ALA A 64 -3.36 -7.69 0.56
C ALA A 64 -2.83 -9.13 0.46
N ALA A 65 -1.62 -9.32 -0.09
CA ALA A 65 -0.97 -10.62 -0.17
C ALA A 65 -0.61 -11.17 1.23
N SER A 66 -0.17 -10.32 2.15
CA SER A 66 0.07 -10.68 3.55
C SER A 66 -1.20 -11.21 4.21
N ALA A 67 -2.31 -10.47 4.11
CA ALA A 67 -3.61 -10.90 4.63
C ALA A 67 -4.08 -12.22 3.98
N ALA A 68 -3.97 -12.35 2.66
CA ALA A 68 -4.38 -13.55 1.93
C ALA A 68 -3.59 -14.80 2.37
N THR A 69 -2.27 -14.68 2.51
CA THR A 69 -1.39 -15.78 2.95
C THR A 69 -1.64 -16.17 4.41
N ALA A 70 -1.91 -15.20 5.28
CA ALA A 70 -2.29 -15.44 6.67
C ALA A 70 -3.65 -16.15 6.77
N VAL A 71 -4.67 -15.69 6.05
CA VAL A 71 -5.98 -16.35 5.97
C VAL A 71 -5.84 -17.77 5.43
N ALA A 72 -5.06 -17.98 4.36
CA ALA A 72 -4.80 -19.33 3.84
C ALA A 72 -4.13 -20.25 4.89
N SER A 73 -3.24 -19.72 5.72
CA SER A 73 -2.61 -20.47 6.82
C SER A 73 -3.61 -20.93 7.89
N MET A 74 -4.68 -20.18 8.15
CA MET A 74 -5.73 -20.57 9.10
C MET A 74 -6.40 -21.88 8.67
N PHE A 75 -6.68 -22.01 7.38
CA PHE A 75 -7.42 -23.14 6.82
C PHE A 75 -6.53 -24.35 6.47
N ALA A 76 -5.21 -24.17 6.37
CA ALA A 76 -4.25 -25.23 6.07
C ALA A 76 -4.16 -26.31 7.18
N PHE A 77 -3.73 -27.52 6.84
CA PHE A 77 -3.53 -28.61 7.82
C PHE A 77 -2.06 -28.74 8.23
N PRO A 78 -1.74 -29.24 9.44
CA PRO A 78 -2.66 -29.56 10.55
C PRO A 78 -3.16 -28.28 11.25
N ARG A 79 -4.43 -28.22 11.64
CA ARG A 79 -5.00 -27.04 12.33
C ARG A 79 -4.47 -26.99 13.77
N ARG A 80 -3.77 -25.91 14.12
CA ARG A 80 -3.27 -25.65 15.49
C ARG A 80 -3.85 -24.31 15.97
N PRO A 81 -4.46 -24.23 17.16
CA PRO A 81 -5.07 -23.00 17.68
C PRO A 81 -4.10 -21.82 17.68
N ILE A 82 -2.85 -22.05 18.11
CA ILE A 82 -1.81 -21.02 18.14
C ILE A 82 -1.51 -20.42 16.75
N ARG A 83 -1.62 -21.23 15.69
CA ARG A 83 -1.43 -20.76 14.32
C ARG A 83 -2.60 -19.92 13.84
N ILE A 84 -3.82 -20.28 14.24
CA ILE A 84 -5.02 -19.49 13.92
C ILE A 84 -4.92 -18.12 14.59
N VAL A 85 -4.55 -18.07 15.87
CA VAL A 85 -4.35 -16.79 16.59
C VAL A 85 -3.26 -15.96 15.92
N GLY A 86 -2.09 -16.55 15.62
CA GLY A 86 -1.00 -15.85 14.94
C GLY A 86 -1.40 -15.33 13.55
N ALA A 87 -2.07 -16.16 12.76
CA ALA A 87 -2.59 -15.76 11.46
C ALA A 87 -3.65 -14.64 11.57
N SER A 88 -4.51 -14.68 12.59
CA SER A 88 -5.53 -13.64 12.79
C SER A 88 -4.89 -12.30 13.11
N LEU A 89 -3.86 -12.29 13.96
CA LEU A 89 -3.08 -11.09 14.26
C LEU A 89 -2.41 -10.54 13.00
N VAL A 90 -1.76 -11.39 12.20
CA VAL A 90 -1.12 -10.97 10.94
C VAL A 90 -2.16 -10.41 9.98
N THR A 91 -3.32 -11.05 9.81
CA THR A 91 -4.40 -10.55 8.96
C THR A 91 -4.89 -9.17 9.41
N VAL A 92 -5.13 -8.97 10.71
CA VAL A 92 -5.61 -7.68 11.24
C VAL A 92 -4.58 -6.58 11.00
N LEU A 93 -3.29 -6.85 11.28
CA LEU A 93 -2.23 -5.87 11.06
C LEU A 93 -2.03 -5.56 9.57
N ALA A 94 -2.09 -6.57 8.71
CA ALA A 94 -1.99 -6.39 7.26
C ALA A 94 -3.17 -5.57 6.71
N LEU A 95 -4.39 -5.80 7.20
CA LEU A 95 -5.55 -4.99 6.84
C LEU A 95 -5.40 -3.54 7.32
N ALA A 96 -4.90 -3.31 8.53
CA ALA A 96 -4.64 -1.95 9.01
C ALA A 96 -3.63 -1.22 8.10
N ALA A 97 -2.53 -1.89 7.71
CA ALA A 97 -1.55 -1.34 6.78
C ALA A 97 -2.13 -1.11 5.37
N PHE A 98 -3.02 -2.00 4.91
CA PHE A 98 -3.74 -1.83 3.65
C PHE A 98 -4.56 -0.53 3.67
N PHE A 99 -5.37 -0.32 4.72
CA PHE A 99 -6.18 0.89 4.84
C PHE A 99 -5.32 2.14 4.98
N ALA A 100 -4.24 2.09 5.76
CA ALA A 100 -3.31 3.22 5.87
C ALA A 100 -2.71 3.59 4.50
N SER A 101 -2.22 2.61 3.75
CA SER A 101 -1.64 2.83 2.41
C SER A 101 -2.70 3.30 1.41
N TRP A 102 -3.95 2.86 1.56
CA TRP A 102 -5.07 3.34 0.76
C TRP A 102 -5.33 4.83 0.99
N PHE A 103 -5.49 5.24 2.26
CA PHE A 103 -5.74 6.64 2.61
C PHE A 103 -4.61 7.55 2.14
N LEU A 104 -3.35 7.15 2.37
CA LEU A 104 -2.18 7.91 1.92
C LEU A 104 -2.08 8.00 0.40
N GLY A 105 -2.36 6.91 -0.31
CA GLY A 105 -2.33 6.89 -1.77
C GLY A 105 -3.42 7.77 -2.41
N VAL A 106 -4.64 7.76 -1.86
CA VAL A 106 -5.73 8.63 -2.33
C VAL A 106 -5.36 10.10 -2.11
N ASP A 107 -4.86 10.44 -0.92
CA ASP A 107 -4.45 11.81 -0.58
C ASP A 107 -3.34 12.31 -1.53
N ALA A 108 -2.32 11.47 -1.78
CA ALA A 108 -1.24 11.79 -2.71
C ALA A 108 -1.73 12.05 -4.15
N ILE A 109 -2.67 11.24 -4.63
CA ILE A 109 -3.27 11.39 -5.97
C ILE A 109 -4.11 12.67 -6.04
N ASP A 110 -4.91 12.95 -5.01
CA ASP A 110 -5.78 14.13 -5.00
C ASP A 110 -4.97 15.42 -4.87
N SER A 111 -3.85 15.41 -4.15
CA SER A 111 -2.88 16.53 -4.15
C SER A 111 -2.29 16.77 -5.54
N ALA A 112 -1.85 15.71 -6.25
CA ALA A 112 -1.32 15.87 -7.61
C ALA A 112 -2.37 16.40 -8.60
N LYS A 113 -3.63 15.95 -8.50
CA LYS A 113 -4.74 16.50 -9.30
C LYS A 113 -4.98 17.97 -8.98
N TYR A 114 -4.99 18.33 -7.69
CA TYR A 114 -5.16 19.71 -7.26
C TYR A 114 -4.11 20.61 -7.89
N TRP A 115 -2.83 20.23 -7.84
CA TRP A 115 -1.77 21.01 -8.46
C TRP A 115 -1.85 21.04 -9.97
N ALA A 116 -2.22 19.94 -10.64
CA ALA A 116 -2.43 19.92 -12.08
C ALA A 116 -3.56 20.88 -12.55
N GLU A 117 -4.62 21.02 -11.75
CA GLU A 117 -5.72 21.95 -12.03
C GLU A 117 -5.37 23.40 -11.64
N TYR A 118 -4.75 23.59 -10.48
CA TYR A 118 -4.42 24.91 -9.93
C TYR A 118 -3.30 25.62 -10.71
N SER A 119 -2.23 24.91 -11.07
CA SER A 119 -1.13 25.47 -11.89
C SER A 119 -1.55 25.69 -13.36
N GLY A 120 -2.70 25.15 -13.78
CA GLY A 120 -3.27 25.33 -15.11
C GLY A 120 -4.13 26.59 -15.29
N VAL A 121 -4.39 27.36 -14.23
CA VAL A 121 -5.16 28.62 -14.32
C VAL A 121 -4.26 29.73 -14.88
N PRO A 122 -4.49 30.21 -16.12
CA PRO A 122 -3.70 31.29 -16.67
C PRO A 122 -4.09 32.61 -15.98
N GLY A 123 -3.15 33.22 -15.25
CA GLY A 123 -3.29 34.60 -14.75
C GLY A 123 -3.10 34.83 -13.25
N ARG A 124 -2.46 33.92 -12.49
CA ARG A 124 -2.27 34.13 -11.04
C ARG A 124 -0.83 34.16 -10.53
N LEU A 125 0.17 34.06 -11.41
CA LEU A 125 1.58 34.28 -11.06
C LEU A 125 2.01 35.75 -11.21
N SER A 126 1.07 36.70 -11.17
CA SER A 126 1.33 38.11 -11.40
C SER A 126 0.71 39.06 -10.36
N ASP A 127 0.59 38.63 -9.10
CA ASP A 127 0.34 39.51 -7.95
C ASP A 127 1.24 39.14 -6.77
#